data_AF-A0A9D7WQE8-F1
#
_entry.id   AF-A0A9D7WQE8-F1
#
_cell.length_a   1.000
_cell.length_b   1.000
_cell.length_c   1.000
_cell.angle_alpha   90.00
_cell.angle_beta   90.00
_cell.angle_gamma   90.00
#
_symmetry.space_group_name_H-M   'P 1'
#
loop_
_entity.id
_entity.type
_entity.pdbx_description
1 polymer ?
#
loop_
_entity_poly.entity_id
_entity_poly.type
_entity_poly.pdbx_seq_one_letter_code
_entity_poly.pdbx_strand_id
1 'polypeptide(L)'
;MSITGISFAGLNASAALTQGNGLGHYGQVISDKLRQSRIYNLALQARGAVQSDVHDPDDVVVTFDPQTDVTPTLVGQMNTLANNREFGSGAFTAVVPGPHTATLGSGALHEGFRAFTANLHGGNSIKAVALIDNAKSVALISQQMYPTFAEARKVNFGVDPSVEKLDLNSFDQDQWYLGKEFNNPIDLVTNGYTYLVVDSSDLPTLGQDFLALGSAFNLINPMTFGNPGQLIQACYTADIAVAIGMPIALANVGLGSVAFDDLDLPIYNDACKQALAQLETPEILDVVKRILEVTNTQIETLSDFTVYEKILPNHSVLHDDTLEEFQQRLQELEYGDWQTAGEFGTFLGNVSIPNMPTRGNEAAVCNENMLSEIESSYLYRGGAFTLSDLIGSVGGIGVSENVDAYVEATNALWDNGTLDTLRTLYQDLIDASEATYTTPDEKGSFVLDALNAIADETAALHSKENINATITTAIESYIAIAAKTTQEKAILDRGFNLYLADRTNDKQNVALWATNLVSYLDVPSDMDLIEGMATAAVDSGDALGEYLLSAISEARNIDYISAAHVRYAGGVQSTL
;
A
#
# COMPACT_ATOMS: atom_id res chain seq x y z
N MET A 1 39.47 -17.60 10.38
CA MET A 1 40.40 -16.52 9.98
C MET A 1 39.50 -15.38 9.56
N SER A 2 39.41 -14.31 10.37
CA SER A 2 38.61 -13.13 10.02
C SER A 2 39.22 -12.54 8.76
N ILE A 3 38.46 -12.52 7.66
CA ILE A 3 38.88 -11.82 6.44
C ILE A 3 38.86 -10.34 6.80
N THR A 4 40.04 -9.83 7.15
CA THR A 4 40.33 -8.42 7.35
C THR A 4 39.96 -7.67 6.08
N GLY A 5 39.23 -6.57 6.26
CA GLY A 5 38.58 -5.83 5.21
C GLY A 5 39.50 -5.29 4.11
N ILE A 6 38.82 -4.64 3.17
CA ILE A 6 39.32 -3.89 2.00
C ILE A 6 40.82 -3.64 2.04
N SER A 7 41.50 -4.14 1.00
CA SER A 7 42.95 -4.09 0.84
C SER A 7 43.50 -2.67 1.09
N PHE A 8 44.78 -2.57 1.46
CA PHE A 8 45.48 -1.29 1.63
C PHE A 8 45.35 -0.36 0.39
N ALA A 9 45.05 -0.94 -0.79
CA ALA A 9 44.72 -0.20 -2.00
C ALA A 9 43.34 0.49 -1.93
N GLY A 10 42.31 -0.14 -1.34
CA GLY A 10 41.00 0.49 -1.15
C GLY A 10 40.96 1.56 -0.04
N LEU A 11 41.83 1.45 0.98
CA LEU A 11 42.09 2.54 1.94
C LEU A 11 42.83 3.73 1.31
N ASN A 12 43.71 3.48 0.33
CA ASN A 12 44.36 4.54 -0.45
C ASN A 12 43.40 5.17 -1.48
N ALA A 13 42.54 4.38 -2.13
CA ALA A 13 41.49 4.87 -3.02
C ALA A 13 40.48 5.76 -2.26
N SER A 14 40.14 5.40 -1.03
CA SER A 14 39.26 6.20 -0.16
C SER A 14 39.95 7.46 0.37
N ALA A 15 41.21 7.39 0.82
CA ALA A 15 41.98 8.60 1.15
C ALA A 15 42.12 9.57 -0.04
N ALA A 16 42.14 9.05 -1.28
CA ALA A 16 42.31 9.81 -2.49
C ALA A 16 41.01 10.47 -3.01
N LEU A 17 39.82 9.91 -2.70
CA LEU A 17 38.53 10.61 -2.85
C LEU A 17 38.55 11.99 -2.14
N THR A 18 39.36 12.20 -1.11
CA THR A 18 39.35 13.46 -0.34
C THR A 18 40.12 14.64 -0.95
N GLN A 19 40.82 14.46 -2.09
CA GLN A 19 41.71 15.49 -2.66
C GLN A 19 41.49 15.83 -4.16
N GLY A 20 40.52 15.21 -4.85
CA GLY A 20 40.22 15.46 -6.27
C GLY A 20 38.79 15.98 -6.54
N ASN A 21 38.52 16.42 -7.78
CA ASN A 21 37.17 16.78 -8.25
C ASN A 21 36.26 15.53 -8.35
N GLY A 22 36.83 14.36 -8.68
CA GLY A 22 36.25 13.02 -8.51
C GLY A 22 34.79 12.85 -8.96
N LEU A 23 34.07 12.01 -8.21
CA LEU A 23 32.63 11.69 -8.31
C LEU A 23 31.70 12.92 -8.47
N GLY A 24 32.13 14.12 -8.07
CA GLY A 24 31.34 15.35 -8.20
C GLY A 24 31.33 15.96 -9.61
N HIS A 25 32.24 15.53 -10.50
CA HIS A 25 32.36 16.04 -11.86
C HIS A 25 31.46 15.31 -12.86
N TYR A 26 30.76 14.25 -12.46
CA TYR A 26 29.93 13.43 -13.35
C TYR A 26 28.96 14.26 -14.21
N GLY A 27 28.20 15.13 -13.53
CA GLY A 27 27.24 16.02 -14.19
C GLY A 27 27.89 16.94 -15.22
N GLN A 28 29.13 17.37 -14.97
CA GLN A 28 29.91 18.16 -15.91
C GLN A 28 30.45 17.31 -17.06
N VAL A 29 30.96 16.11 -16.80
CA VAL A 29 31.47 15.19 -17.84
C VAL A 29 30.38 14.84 -18.84
N ILE A 30 29.19 14.46 -18.37
CA ILE A 30 28.06 14.15 -19.25
C ILE A 30 27.56 15.40 -19.99
N SER A 31 27.52 16.56 -19.31
CA SER A 31 27.21 17.85 -19.94
C SER A 31 28.22 18.20 -21.04
N ASP A 32 29.51 17.93 -20.83
CA ASP A 32 30.58 18.15 -21.81
C ASP A 32 30.52 17.11 -22.96
N LYS A 33 30.09 15.87 -22.70
CA LYS A 33 29.84 14.87 -23.73
C LYS A 33 28.75 15.33 -24.71
N LEU A 34 27.66 15.92 -24.24
CA LEU A 34 26.65 16.52 -25.12
C LEU A 34 27.25 17.57 -26.06
N ARG A 35 28.25 18.33 -25.60
CA ARG A 35 28.95 19.35 -26.40
C ARG A 35 29.92 18.78 -27.45
N GLN A 36 30.16 17.47 -27.45
CA GLN A 36 30.87 16.77 -28.52
C GLN A 36 30.02 16.61 -29.79
N SER A 37 28.69 16.72 -29.67
CA SER A 37 27.81 16.88 -30.83
C SER A 37 28.13 18.22 -31.51
N ARG A 38 28.56 18.17 -32.78
CA ARG A 38 28.95 19.38 -33.52
C ARG A 38 27.80 20.35 -33.70
N ILE A 39 26.60 19.84 -34.01
CA ILE A 39 25.40 20.68 -34.13
C ILE A 39 24.99 21.28 -32.78
N TYR A 40 25.12 20.51 -31.68
CA TYR A 40 24.82 21.02 -30.34
C TYR A 40 25.76 22.17 -29.99
N ASN A 41 27.06 22.02 -30.23
CA ASN A 41 28.06 23.05 -29.97
C ASN A 41 27.81 24.31 -30.82
N LEU A 42 27.48 24.14 -32.10
CA LEU A 42 27.13 25.26 -32.97
C LEU A 42 25.87 26.01 -32.49
N ALA A 43 24.84 25.28 -32.07
CA ALA A 43 23.64 25.88 -31.48
C ALA A 43 23.98 26.66 -30.19
N LEU A 44 24.89 26.15 -29.36
CA LEU A 44 25.39 26.89 -28.19
C LEU A 44 26.16 28.15 -28.56
N GLN A 45 26.97 28.13 -29.62
CA GLN A 45 27.69 29.31 -30.11
C GLN A 45 26.73 30.37 -30.62
N ALA A 46 25.74 29.97 -31.43
CA ALA A 46 24.69 30.86 -31.91
C ALA A 46 23.87 31.48 -30.76
N ARG A 47 23.55 30.68 -29.74
CA ARG A 47 22.93 31.19 -28.51
C ARG A 47 23.85 32.16 -27.77
N GLY A 48 25.14 31.84 -27.69
CA GLY A 48 26.16 32.68 -27.10
C GLY A 48 26.23 34.05 -27.76
N ALA A 49 26.25 34.11 -29.09
CA ALA A 49 26.25 35.36 -29.87
C ALA A 49 25.01 36.22 -29.58
N VAL A 50 23.83 35.59 -29.58
CA VAL A 50 22.55 36.26 -29.25
C VAL A 50 22.52 36.77 -27.79
N GLN A 51 23.19 36.07 -26.87
CA GLN A 51 23.21 36.40 -25.43
C GLN A 51 24.35 37.34 -25.01
N SER A 52 25.49 37.33 -25.70
CA SER A 52 26.62 38.24 -25.43
C SER A 52 26.31 39.66 -25.88
N ASP A 53 25.48 39.80 -26.90
CA ASP A 53 24.91 41.08 -27.35
C ASP A 53 23.75 41.52 -26.44
N VAL A 54 23.75 41.18 -25.16
CA VAL A 54 22.72 41.65 -24.22
C VAL A 54 23.26 42.79 -23.36
N HIS A 55 24.60 42.99 -23.34
CA HIS A 55 25.24 44.10 -22.63
C HIS A 55 26.75 44.18 -22.89
N ASP A 56 27.28 45.35 -23.27
CA ASP A 56 28.71 45.66 -23.13
C ASP A 56 29.04 46.02 -21.65
N PRO A 57 29.85 45.22 -20.93
CA PRO A 57 30.22 45.51 -19.55
C PRO A 57 31.11 46.75 -19.38
N ASP A 58 31.68 47.31 -20.46
CA ASP A 58 32.45 48.55 -20.43
C ASP A 58 31.55 49.80 -20.54
N ASP A 59 30.24 49.64 -20.72
CA ASP A 59 29.31 50.77 -20.79
C ASP A 59 29.01 51.33 -19.39
N VAL A 60 29.40 52.58 -19.15
CA VAL A 60 29.34 53.25 -17.84
C VAL A 60 27.89 53.56 -17.42
N VAL A 61 26.93 53.30 -18.31
CA VAL A 61 25.49 53.38 -18.06
C VAL A 61 24.86 52.03 -18.41
N VAL A 62 24.16 51.42 -17.43
CA VAL A 62 23.45 50.13 -17.55
C VAL A 62 22.18 50.26 -18.40
N THR A 63 22.28 50.86 -19.59
CA THR A 63 21.16 51.05 -20.52
C THR A 63 21.42 50.24 -21.76
N PHE A 64 20.58 49.23 -22.00
CA PHE A 64 20.46 48.50 -23.26
C PHE A 64 20.70 49.43 -24.45
N ASP A 65 21.74 49.17 -25.23
CA ASP A 65 22.04 49.89 -26.46
C ASP A 65 21.30 49.19 -27.60
N PRO A 66 20.19 49.76 -28.08
CA PRO A 66 19.37 49.08 -29.05
C PRO A 66 20.08 48.93 -30.42
N GLN A 67 21.21 49.61 -30.67
CA GLN A 67 21.98 49.46 -31.92
C GLN A 67 22.91 48.24 -31.92
N THR A 68 23.36 47.82 -30.74
CA THR A 68 24.33 46.73 -30.56
C THR A 68 23.72 45.55 -29.82
N ASP A 69 22.68 45.76 -29.01
CA ASP A 69 22.08 44.72 -28.19
C ASP A 69 20.86 44.04 -28.86
N VAL A 70 20.70 42.74 -28.61
CA VAL A 70 19.52 41.95 -28.99
C VAL A 70 18.43 42.07 -27.92
N THR A 71 17.19 42.31 -28.36
CA THR A 71 16.07 42.50 -27.41
C THR A 71 15.85 41.27 -26.50
N PRO A 72 15.46 41.47 -25.22
CA PRO A 72 15.17 40.36 -24.30
C PRO A 72 14.10 39.38 -24.81
N THR A 73 13.18 39.83 -25.66
CA THR A 73 12.15 38.98 -26.30
C THR A 73 12.78 37.95 -27.22
N LEU A 74 13.75 38.34 -28.04
CA LEU A 74 14.46 37.44 -28.97
C LEU A 74 15.35 36.45 -28.19
N VAL A 75 15.98 36.90 -27.11
CA VAL A 75 16.71 36.01 -26.18
C VAL A 75 15.76 34.98 -25.55
N GLY A 76 14.55 35.42 -25.16
CA GLY A 76 13.49 34.52 -24.66
C GLY A 76 13.07 33.49 -25.70
N GLN A 77 12.89 33.89 -26.96
CA GLN A 77 12.57 32.98 -28.07
C GLN A 77 13.68 31.95 -28.30
N MET A 78 14.94 32.36 -28.29
CA MET A 78 16.10 31.47 -28.42
C MET A 78 16.13 30.40 -27.31
N ASN A 79 15.78 30.77 -26.07
CA ASN A 79 15.72 29.84 -24.93
C ASN A 79 14.58 28.81 -25.01
N THR A 80 13.67 28.95 -25.99
CA THR A 80 12.57 28.03 -26.25
C THR A 80 12.55 27.51 -27.68
N LEU A 81 13.58 27.81 -28.48
CA LEU A 81 13.60 27.54 -29.90
C LEU A 81 13.49 26.03 -30.18
N ALA A 82 12.47 25.65 -30.95
CA ALA A 82 12.19 24.27 -31.34
C ALA A 82 12.04 23.28 -30.17
N ASN A 83 11.62 23.75 -28.98
CA ASN A 83 11.53 22.90 -27.80
C ASN A 83 10.36 21.90 -27.85
N ASN A 84 9.31 22.17 -28.62
CA ASN A 84 8.20 21.24 -28.78
C ASN A 84 8.58 20.04 -29.64
N ARG A 85 7.80 18.96 -29.52
CA ARG A 85 8.07 17.69 -30.22
C ARG A 85 8.05 17.84 -31.73
N GLU A 86 7.11 18.62 -32.26
CA GLU A 86 6.93 18.86 -33.68
C GLU A 86 8.12 19.60 -34.35
N PHE A 87 9.04 20.14 -33.55
CA PHE A 87 10.27 20.80 -34.01
C PHE A 87 11.53 20.03 -33.57
N GLY A 88 11.41 18.75 -33.22
CA GLY A 88 12.56 17.91 -32.83
C GLY A 88 12.95 18.02 -31.35
N SER A 89 12.10 18.59 -30.49
CA SER A 89 12.27 18.59 -29.03
C SER A 89 13.59 19.19 -28.53
N GLY A 90 14.11 20.19 -29.23
CA GLY A 90 15.37 20.82 -28.89
C GLY A 90 16.62 19.98 -29.17
N ALA A 91 16.48 18.78 -29.75
CA ALA A 91 17.61 17.90 -30.06
C ALA A 91 18.61 18.53 -31.04
N PHE A 92 18.14 19.45 -31.88
CA PHE A 92 18.96 20.18 -32.85
C PHE A 92 19.29 21.61 -32.42
N THR A 93 18.59 22.16 -31.41
CA THR A 93 18.78 23.53 -30.91
C THR A 93 19.42 23.60 -29.54
N ALA A 94 19.77 22.46 -28.95
CA ALA A 94 20.31 22.31 -27.60
C ALA A 94 19.37 22.71 -26.45
N VAL A 95 18.13 23.12 -26.75
CA VAL A 95 17.15 23.60 -25.77
C VAL A 95 16.51 22.45 -25.00
N VAL A 96 16.08 22.69 -23.75
CA VAL A 96 15.28 21.74 -22.96
C VAL A 96 13.96 21.45 -23.68
N PRO A 97 13.56 20.17 -23.88
CA PRO A 97 12.28 19.86 -24.49
C PRO A 97 11.09 20.45 -23.72
N GLY A 98 10.10 20.97 -24.43
CA GLY A 98 8.93 21.69 -23.91
C GLY A 98 8.29 21.04 -22.67
N PRO A 99 7.96 19.73 -22.69
CA PRO A 99 7.37 19.04 -21.54
C PRO A 99 8.22 19.04 -20.26
N HIS A 100 9.52 19.35 -20.37
CA HIS A 100 10.47 19.31 -19.25
C HIS A 100 10.93 20.71 -18.79
N THR A 101 10.56 21.77 -19.52
CA THR A 101 10.97 23.15 -19.21
C THR A 101 10.50 23.65 -17.85
N ALA A 102 9.32 23.22 -17.39
CA ALA A 102 8.79 23.60 -16.08
C ALA A 102 9.65 23.06 -14.91
N THR A 103 10.36 21.96 -15.13
CA THR A 103 11.17 21.28 -14.09
C THR A 103 12.65 21.59 -14.22
N LEU A 104 13.21 21.58 -15.43
CA LEU A 104 14.64 21.79 -15.68
C LEU A 104 15.00 23.26 -15.99
N GLY A 105 14.01 24.11 -16.25
CA GLY A 105 14.19 25.47 -16.76
C GLY A 105 14.16 25.53 -18.30
N SER A 106 14.07 26.74 -18.84
CA SER A 106 14.30 27.02 -20.26
C SER A 106 15.80 27.23 -20.55
N GLY A 107 16.19 27.26 -21.82
CA GLY A 107 17.59 27.33 -22.22
C GLY A 107 18.19 25.95 -22.50
N ALA A 108 19.50 25.80 -22.37
CA ALA A 108 20.17 24.60 -22.86
C ALA A 108 20.03 23.41 -21.90
N LEU A 109 19.76 22.22 -22.45
CA LEU A 109 19.58 21.00 -21.65
C LEU A 109 20.79 20.67 -20.79
N HIS A 110 22.01 20.85 -21.32
CA HIS A 110 23.24 20.55 -20.59
C HIS A 110 23.42 21.44 -19.35
N GLU A 111 22.86 22.66 -19.34
CA GLU A 111 22.88 23.56 -18.18
C GLU A 111 21.89 23.11 -17.11
N GLY A 112 20.65 22.79 -17.49
CA GLY A 112 19.64 22.25 -16.57
C GLY A 112 20.08 20.93 -15.94
N PHE A 113 20.61 20.02 -16.75
CA PHE A 113 21.20 18.76 -16.28
C PHE A 113 22.37 19.00 -15.32
N ARG A 114 23.33 19.85 -15.71
CA ARG A 114 24.49 20.19 -14.87
C ARG A 114 24.09 20.86 -13.57
N ALA A 115 23.08 21.74 -13.59
CA ALA A 115 22.59 22.42 -12.39
C ALA A 115 21.93 21.43 -11.42
N PHE A 116 21.08 20.52 -11.93
CA PHE A 116 20.45 19.47 -11.12
C PHE A 116 21.49 18.57 -10.46
N THR A 117 22.39 18.01 -11.27
CA THR A 117 23.45 17.13 -10.81
C THR A 117 24.42 17.86 -9.86
N ALA A 118 24.82 19.10 -10.14
CA ALA A 118 25.67 19.89 -9.24
C ALA A 118 25.02 20.15 -7.87
N ASN A 119 23.71 20.41 -7.83
CA ASN A 119 22.96 20.53 -6.58
C ASN A 119 23.07 19.23 -5.76
N LEU A 120 22.83 18.09 -6.43
CA LEU A 120 22.95 16.78 -5.81
C LEU A 120 24.36 16.48 -5.31
N HIS A 121 25.43 16.79 -6.05
CA HIS A 121 26.79 16.37 -5.67
C HIS A 121 27.51 17.33 -4.71
N GLY A 122 27.12 18.61 -4.67
CA GLY A 122 27.69 19.58 -3.72
C GLY A 122 29.15 19.97 -3.99
N GLY A 123 29.70 19.61 -5.15
CA GLY A 123 30.98 20.07 -5.69
C GLY A 123 32.21 19.22 -5.35
N ASN A 124 32.07 18.12 -4.60
CA ASN A 124 33.15 17.14 -4.42
C ASN A 124 32.61 15.73 -4.13
N SER A 125 33.51 14.76 -4.25
CA SER A 125 33.28 13.34 -4.01
C SER A 125 32.81 12.99 -2.59
N ILE A 126 33.28 13.67 -1.55
CA ILE A 126 32.85 13.42 -0.15
C ILE A 126 31.36 13.72 0.01
N LYS A 127 30.90 14.82 -0.57
CA LYS A 127 29.50 15.23 -0.56
C LYS A 127 28.62 14.37 -1.47
N ALA A 128 29.18 13.80 -2.54
CA ALA A 128 28.49 12.82 -3.38
C ALA A 128 28.30 11.48 -2.65
N VAL A 129 29.29 11.04 -1.87
CA VAL A 129 29.17 9.87 -0.99
C VAL A 129 28.08 10.06 0.07
N ALA A 130 28.07 11.20 0.77
CA ALA A 130 27.03 11.50 1.75
C ALA A 130 25.63 11.57 1.12
N LEU A 131 25.52 12.04 -0.13
CA LEU A 131 24.26 11.98 -0.89
C LEU A 131 23.80 10.53 -1.10
N ILE A 132 24.69 9.64 -1.55
CA ILE A 132 24.36 8.24 -1.82
C ILE A 132 23.86 7.55 -0.55
N ASP A 133 24.51 7.79 0.59
CA ASP A 133 24.11 7.21 1.87
C ASP A 133 22.72 7.69 2.33
N ASN A 134 22.47 8.99 2.18
CA ASN A 134 21.17 9.58 2.51
C ASN A 134 20.07 9.07 1.56
N ALA A 135 20.34 9.02 0.25
CA ALA A 135 19.40 8.52 -0.74
C ALA A 135 19.10 7.02 -0.54
N LYS A 136 20.11 6.21 -0.20
CA LYS A 136 19.92 4.78 0.13
C LYS A 136 19.05 4.60 1.36
N SER A 137 19.24 5.42 2.38
CA SER A 137 18.41 5.39 3.59
C SER A 137 16.94 5.69 3.27
N VAL A 138 16.67 6.67 2.41
CA VAL A 138 15.30 7.02 1.98
C VAL A 138 14.70 5.90 1.12
N ALA A 139 15.47 5.31 0.20
CA ALA A 139 15.04 4.14 -0.59
C ALA A 139 14.71 2.93 0.28
N LEU A 140 15.53 2.65 1.31
CA LEU A 140 15.29 1.56 2.24
C LEU A 140 13.99 1.75 3.03
N ILE A 141 13.71 2.98 3.50
CA ILE A 141 12.45 3.30 4.19
C ILE A 141 11.25 3.03 3.27
N SER A 142 11.32 3.46 2.01
CA SER A 142 10.29 3.18 1.01
C SER A 142 10.05 1.67 0.83
N GLN A 143 11.13 0.90 0.68
CA GLN A 143 11.06 -0.56 0.55
C GLN A 143 10.45 -1.24 1.78
N GLN A 144 10.76 -0.74 2.99
CA GLN A 144 10.20 -1.26 4.24
C GLN A 144 8.72 -0.89 4.42
N MET A 145 8.29 0.28 3.96
CA MET A 145 6.90 0.72 4.08
C MET A 145 5.98 0.10 3.02
N TYR A 146 6.51 -0.27 1.85
CA TYR A 146 5.71 -0.81 0.75
C TYR A 146 4.83 -2.01 1.13
N PRO A 147 5.34 -3.06 1.82
CA PRO A 147 4.49 -4.16 2.29
C PRO A 147 3.39 -3.69 3.23
N THR A 148 3.66 -2.71 4.09
CA THR A 148 2.65 -2.14 5.00
C THR A 148 1.53 -1.45 4.25
N PHE A 149 1.84 -0.67 3.20
CA PHE A 149 0.81 -0.07 2.35
C PHE A 149 -0.01 -1.13 1.58
N ALA A 150 0.67 -2.15 1.06
CA ALA A 150 0.02 -3.24 0.34
C ALA A 150 -0.93 -4.05 1.24
N GLU A 151 -0.59 -4.23 2.51
CA GLU A 151 -1.44 -4.89 3.49
C GLU A 151 -2.55 -3.97 4.03
N ALA A 152 -2.29 -2.67 4.24
CA ALA A 152 -3.30 -1.72 4.70
C ALA A 152 -4.54 -1.65 3.78
N ARG A 153 -4.36 -1.92 2.47
CA ARG A 153 -5.45 -2.03 1.49
C ARG A 153 -6.29 -3.30 1.61
N LYS A 154 -5.82 -4.30 2.36
CA LYS A 154 -6.49 -5.60 2.54
C LYS A 154 -7.17 -5.74 3.89
N VAL A 155 -6.97 -4.78 4.80
CA VAL A 155 -7.57 -4.85 6.14
C VAL A 155 -9.01 -4.33 6.08
N ASN A 156 -9.93 -5.27 5.91
CA ASN A 156 -11.36 -5.06 6.13
C ASN A 156 -11.68 -5.27 7.61
N PHE A 157 -12.50 -4.40 8.20
CA PHE A 157 -13.07 -4.61 9.53
C PHE A 157 -14.53 -5.04 9.38
N GLY A 158 -14.85 -6.30 9.68
CA GLY A 158 -16.22 -6.84 9.59
C GLY A 158 -16.31 -8.23 8.94
N VAL A 159 -17.45 -8.49 8.31
CA VAL A 159 -17.76 -9.72 7.54
C VAL A 159 -17.01 -9.70 6.21
N ASP A 160 -16.68 -10.88 5.66
CA ASP A 160 -16.17 -10.98 4.28
C ASP A 160 -17.07 -10.17 3.30
N PRO A 161 -16.49 -9.27 2.48
CA PRO A 161 -17.26 -8.43 1.55
C PRO A 161 -18.00 -9.21 0.45
N SER A 162 -17.71 -10.49 0.25
CA SER A 162 -18.47 -11.37 -0.65
C SER A 162 -19.81 -11.84 -0.09
N VAL A 163 -20.06 -11.61 1.21
CA VAL A 163 -21.31 -12.00 1.89
C VAL A 163 -22.29 -10.82 1.86
N GLU A 164 -23.25 -10.89 0.94
CA GLU A 164 -24.24 -9.81 0.66
C GLU A 164 -25.17 -9.53 1.86
N LYS A 165 -25.47 -10.55 2.65
CA LYS A 165 -26.19 -10.46 3.91
C LYS A 165 -25.62 -11.49 4.86
N LEU A 166 -25.41 -11.06 6.09
CA LEU A 166 -25.06 -11.97 7.16
C LEU A 166 -26.30 -12.78 7.55
N ASP A 167 -26.34 -14.03 7.11
CA ASP A 167 -27.27 -15.02 7.64
C ASP A 167 -26.68 -15.60 8.92
N LEU A 168 -27.20 -15.15 10.05
CA LEU A 168 -26.72 -15.53 11.37
C LEU A 168 -26.98 -17.04 11.67
N ASN A 169 -27.88 -17.70 10.94
CA ASN A 169 -28.15 -19.14 11.07
C ASN A 169 -27.11 -20.03 10.36
N SER A 170 -26.29 -19.46 9.47
CA SER A 170 -25.25 -20.16 8.73
C SER A 170 -23.84 -19.69 9.10
N PHE A 171 -23.65 -19.26 10.35
CA PHE A 171 -22.40 -18.71 10.88
C PHE A 171 -21.19 -19.64 10.60
N ASP A 172 -20.29 -19.17 9.74
CA ASP A 172 -18.99 -19.77 9.46
C ASP A 172 -17.90 -18.92 10.13
N GLN A 173 -17.26 -19.47 11.16
CA GLN A 173 -16.17 -18.83 11.90
C GLN A 173 -15.01 -18.40 11.00
N ASP A 174 -14.81 -19.07 9.86
CA ASP A 174 -13.72 -18.78 8.93
C ASP A 174 -14.03 -17.55 8.04
N GLN A 175 -15.28 -17.07 8.03
CA GLN A 175 -15.73 -15.91 7.26
C GLN A 175 -15.70 -14.59 8.05
N TRP A 176 -15.12 -14.60 9.27
CA TRP A 176 -15.12 -13.46 10.18
C TRP A 176 -13.75 -13.09 10.75
N TYR A 177 -13.47 -11.79 10.80
CA TYR A 177 -12.20 -11.22 11.23
C TYR A 177 -12.15 -10.80 12.72
N LEU A 178 -13.20 -11.03 13.51
CA LEU A 178 -13.21 -10.77 14.98
C LEU A 178 -12.52 -11.87 15.80
N GLY A 179 -11.97 -12.89 15.13
CA GLY A 179 -11.13 -13.91 15.75
C GLY A 179 -11.90 -15.12 16.26
N LYS A 180 -11.16 -16.20 16.41
CA LYS A 180 -11.60 -17.55 16.78
C LYS A 180 -12.11 -17.67 18.23
N GLU A 181 -12.14 -16.56 18.96
CA GLU A 181 -12.49 -16.52 20.38
C GLU A 181 -14.01 -16.36 20.60
N PHE A 182 -14.78 -16.04 19.56
CA PHE A 182 -16.23 -15.90 19.62
C PHE A 182 -16.91 -16.96 18.74
N ASN A 183 -17.53 -17.97 19.36
CA ASN A 183 -18.15 -19.11 18.68
C ASN A 183 -19.42 -18.74 17.88
N ASN A 184 -20.17 -17.71 18.30
CA ASN A 184 -21.33 -17.19 17.58
C ASN A 184 -21.76 -15.82 18.17
N PRO A 185 -21.84 -14.74 17.38
CA PRO A 185 -22.35 -13.46 17.87
C PRO A 185 -23.84 -13.49 18.27
N ILE A 186 -24.64 -14.47 17.83
CA ILE A 186 -26.01 -14.65 18.33
C ILE A 186 -26.02 -15.08 19.80
N ASP A 187 -25.15 -16.00 20.21
CA ASP A 187 -25.14 -16.53 21.57
C ASP A 187 -24.79 -15.45 22.60
N LEU A 188 -23.96 -14.47 22.20
CA LEU A 188 -23.65 -13.27 23.01
C LEU A 188 -24.87 -12.37 23.24
N VAL A 189 -25.75 -12.26 22.25
CA VAL A 189 -26.93 -11.36 22.31
C VAL A 189 -28.13 -12.07 22.93
N THR A 190 -28.25 -13.37 22.68
CA THR A 190 -29.34 -14.22 23.18
C THR A 190 -28.97 -14.92 24.48
N ASN A 191 -27.82 -14.61 25.08
CA ASN A 191 -27.33 -15.24 26.32
C ASN A 191 -27.36 -16.78 26.27
N GLY A 192 -27.12 -17.37 25.09
CA GLY A 192 -27.11 -18.81 24.85
C GLY A 192 -28.49 -19.49 24.73
N TYR A 193 -29.63 -18.78 24.80
CA TYR A 193 -30.96 -19.42 24.71
C TYR A 193 -31.22 -20.12 23.37
N THR A 194 -30.52 -19.73 22.30
CA THR A 194 -30.47 -20.43 21.01
C THR A 194 -30.07 -21.90 21.13
N TYR A 195 -29.37 -22.29 22.19
CA TYR A 195 -28.99 -23.68 22.45
C TYR A 195 -30.19 -24.64 22.60
N LEU A 196 -31.39 -24.12 22.88
CA LEU A 196 -32.62 -24.92 23.05
C LEU A 196 -33.24 -25.36 21.72
N VAL A 197 -32.99 -24.63 20.64
CA VAL A 197 -33.69 -24.78 19.36
C VAL A 197 -32.72 -25.05 18.20
N VAL A 198 -33.19 -25.77 17.19
CA VAL A 198 -32.40 -26.08 15.99
C VAL A 198 -32.10 -24.82 15.17
N ASP A 199 -33.11 -23.96 15.00
CA ASP A 199 -32.98 -22.68 14.31
C ASP A 199 -33.30 -21.51 15.25
N SER A 200 -32.45 -20.48 15.27
CA SER A 200 -32.60 -19.35 16.19
C SER A 200 -33.93 -18.59 16.02
N SER A 201 -34.52 -18.64 14.82
CA SER A 201 -35.84 -18.08 14.52
C SER A 201 -37.01 -18.81 15.19
N ASP A 202 -36.79 -20.00 15.75
CA ASP A 202 -37.82 -20.82 16.40
C ASP A 202 -37.94 -20.56 17.90
N LEU A 203 -37.09 -19.72 18.49
CA LEU A 203 -37.22 -19.28 19.88
C LEU A 203 -38.63 -18.74 20.23
N PRO A 204 -39.28 -17.92 19.38
CA PRO A 204 -40.66 -17.51 19.65
C PRO A 204 -41.66 -18.65 19.61
N THR A 205 -41.45 -19.66 18.76
CA THR A 205 -42.29 -20.86 18.67
C THR A 205 -42.20 -21.67 19.97
N LEU A 206 -40.98 -21.90 20.47
CA LEU A 206 -40.76 -22.51 21.78
C LEU A 206 -41.40 -21.68 22.91
N GLY A 207 -41.29 -20.35 22.84
CA GLY A 207 -41.93 -19.44 23.78
C GLY A 207 -43.46 -19.61 23.83
N GLN A 208 -44.12 -19.86 22.70
CA GLN A 208 -45.56 -20.14 22.66
C GLN A 208 -45.92 -21.45 23.34
N ASP A 209 -45.10 -22.50 23.18
CA ASP A 209 -45.34 -23.79 23.85
C ASP A 209 -45.32 -23.63 25.37
N PHE A 210 -44.30 -22.94 25.90
CA PHE A 210 -44.20 -22.63 27.33
C PHE A 210 -45.35 -21.74 27.83
N LEU A 211 -45.74 -20.73 27.05
CA LEU A 211 -46.88 -19.87 27.37
C LEU A 211 -48.19 -20.67 27.44
N ALA A 212 -48.36 -21.66 26.56
CA ALA A 212 -49.56 -22.48 26.49
C ALA A 212 -49.74 -23.44 27.69
N LEU A 213 -48.68 -23.66 28.47
CA LEU A 213 -48.68 -24.47 29.71
C LEU A 213 -49.13 -23.67 30.94
N GLY A 214 -49.25 -22.35 30.85
CA GLY A 214 -49.68 -21.50 31.95
C GLY A 214 -48.85 -21.72 33.23
N SER A 215 -49.55 -21.99 34.34
CA SER A 215 -48.97 -22.25 35.66
C SER A 215 -48.91 -23.73 36.03
N ALA A 216 -49.14 -24.63 35.07
CA ALA A 216 -49.15 -26.07 35.33
C ALA A 216 -47.77 -26.63 35.73
N PHE A 217 -46.70 -25.99 35.28
CA PHE A 217 -45.32 -26.36 35.57
C PHE A 217 -44.52 -25.16 36.05
N ASN A 218 -43.62 -25.40 37.00
CA ASN A 218 -42.68 -24.41 37.52
C ASN A 218 -41.28 -24.67 36.96
N LEU A 219 -40.47 -23.61 36.90
CA LEU A 219 -39.07 -23.67 36.42
C LEU A 219 -38.06 -23.36 37.53
N ILE A 220 -38.50 -23.38 38.80
CA ILE A 220 -37.64 -23.17 39.97
C ILE A 220 -36.52 -24.21 40.01
N ASN A 221 -36.83 -25.46 39.61
CA ASN A 221 -35.86 -26.51 39.39
C ASN A 221 -36.05 -27.11 37.98
N PRO A 222 -35.19 -26.78 37.01
CA PRO A 222 -35.29 -27.29 35.64
C PRO A 222 -35.28 -28.82 35.54
N MET A 223 -34.65 -29.51 36.51
CA MET A 223 -34.59 -30.98 36.56
C MET A 223 -35.92 -31.64 36.93
N THR A 224 -36.90 -30.88 37.42
CA THR A 224 -38.26 -31.39 37.70
C THR A 224 -39.31 -30.86 36.74
N PHE A 225 -38.92 -30.05 35.74
CA PHE A 225 -39.84 -29.51 34.74
C PHE A 225 -40.59 -30.62 33.99
N GLY A 226 -41.92 -30.54 33.95
CA GLY A 226 -42.73 -31.57 33.28
C GLY A 226 -42.93 -32.84 34.11
N ASN A 227 -42.40 -32.91 35.34
CA ASN A 227 -42.73 -34.01 36.24
C ASN A 227 -44.23 -33.95 36.60
N PRO A 228 -44.96 -35.08 36.54
CA PRO A 228 -46.39 -35.14 36.86
C PRO A 228 -46.75 -34.57 38.23
N GLY A 229 -45.83 -34.65 39.20
CA GLY A 229 -46.01 -34.08 40.53
C GLY A 229 -46.13 -32.56 40.55
N GLN A 230 -45.51 -31.85 39.60
CA GLN A 230 -45.62 -30.39 39.50
C GLN A 230 -47.06 -29.96 39.17
N LEU A 231 -47.77 -30.70 38.30
CA LEU A 231 -49.18 -30.43 38.01
C LEU A 231 -50.05 -30.63 39.27
N ILE A 232 -49.76 -31.66 40.05
CA ILE A 232 -50.46 -31.95 41.30
C ILE A 232 -50.21 -30.82 42.31
N GLN A 233 -48.96 -30.40 42.47
CA GLN A 233 -48.58 -29.23 43.29
C GLN A 233 -49.29 -27.96 42.83
N ALA A 234 -49.35 -27.70 41.52
CA ALA A 234 -50.06 -26.56 40.96
C ALA A 234 -51.56 -26.61 41.31
N CYS A 235 -52.19 -27.79 41.23
CA CYS A 235 -53.59 -27.98 41.63
C CYS A 235 -53.82 -27.76 43.14
N TYR A 236 -52.87 -28.13 44.00
CA TYR A 236 -52.94 -27.84 45.44
C TYR A 236 -52.75 -26.35 45.72
N THR A 237 -51.78 -25.72 45.06
CA THR A 237 -51.47 -24.29 45.20
C THR A 237 -52.62 -23.40 44.72
N ALA A 238 -53.34 -23.83 43.69
CA ALA A 238 -54.52 -23.15 43.16
C ALA A 238 -55.84 -23.51 43.90
N ASP A 239 -55.77 -24.24 45.02
CA ASP A 239 -56.92 -24.67 45.83
C ASP A 239 -57.99 -25.50 45.08
N ILE A 240 -57.61 -26.21 44.01
CA ILE A 240 -58.54 -27.03 43.20
C ILE A 240 -58.41 -28.54 43.42
N ALA A 241 -57.31 -29.00 44.03
CA ALA A 241 -57.01 -30.43 44.20
C ALA A 241 -58.16 -31.23 44.85
N VAL A 242 -58.81 -30.68 45.88
CA VAL A 242 -59.94 -31.34 46.56
C VAL A 242 -61.16 -31.43 45.66
N ALA A 243 -61.46 -30.38 44.90
CA ALA A 243 -62.64 -30.30 44.03
C ALA A 243 -62.57 -31.33 42.88
N ILE A 244 -61.37 -31.64 42.40
CA ILE A 244 -61.14 -32.61 41.33
C ILE A 244 -60.92 -34.05 41.84
N GLY A 245 -60.99 -34.29 43.15
CA GLY A 245 -60.81 -35.62 43.73
C GLY A 245 -59.35 -36.11 43.81
N MET A 246 -58.37 -35.20 43.66
CA MET A 246 -56.94 -35.52 43.69
C MET A 246 -56.49 -36.27 44.97
N PRO A 247 -56.96 -35.94 46.20
CA PRO A 247 -56.54 -36.66 47.41
C PRO A 247 -56.90 -38.15 47.39
N ILE A 248 -58.03 -38.52 46.77
CA ILE A 248 -58.47 -39.92 46.67
C ILE A 248 -57.58 -40.66 45.67
N ALA A 249 -57.30 -40.03 44.52
CA ALA A 249 -56.43 -40.60 43.49
C ALA A 249 -55.00 -40.83 44.01
N LEU A 250 -54.44 -39.87 44.77
CA LEU A 250 -53.13 -40.00 45.42
C LEU A 250 -53.11 -41.08 46.51
N ALA A 251 -54.17 -41.21 47.30
CA ALA A 251 -54.27 -42.27 48.30
C ALA A 251 -54.30 -43.67 47.66
N ASN A 252 -54.98 -43.82 46.52
CA ASN A 252 -55.08 -45.10 45.79
C ASN A 252 -53.73 -45.60 45.24
N VAL A 253 -52.79 -44.69 44.98
CA VAL A 253 -51.43 -45.02 44.49
C VAL A 253 -50.37 -45.03 45.60
N GLY A 254 -50.79 -44.91 46.88
CA GLY A 254 -49.89 -44.94 48.02
C GLY A 254 -49.16 -43.63 48.35
N LEU A 255 -49.57 -42.51 47.75
CA LEU A 255 -48.99 -41.18 47.96
C LEU A 255 -49.79 -40.30 48.94
N GLY A 256 -50.84 -40.82 49.57
CA GLY A 256 -51.75 -40.05 50.43
C GLY A 256 -51.11 -39.44 51.70
N SER A 257 -49.89 -39.84 52.07
CA SER A 257 -49.13 -39.29 53.20
C SER A 257 -47.87 -38.51 52.79
N VAL A 258 -47.57 -38.43 51.50
CA VAL A 258 -46.43 -37.67 50.97
C VAL A 258 -46.80 -36.20 50.97
N ALA A 259 -45.88 -35.33 51.41
CA ALA A 259 -46.10 -33.88 51.32
C ALA A 259 -46.25 -33.49 49.85
N PHE A 260 -47.22 -32.65 49.53
CA PHE A 260 -47.44 -32.30 48.12
C PHE A 260 -46.21 -31.61 47.52
N ASP A 261 -45.47 -30.84 48.31
CA ASP A 261 -44.19 -30.21 47.94
C ASP A 261 -43.09 -31.19 47.51
N ASP A 262 -43.17 -32.48 47.90
CA ASP A 262 -42.17 -33.49 47.52
C ASP A 262 -42.58 -34.28 46.26
N LEU A 263 -43.82 -34.10 45.76
CA LEU A 263 -44.38 -34.93 44.69
C LEU A 263 -43.73 -34.73 43.33
N ASP A 264 -43.07 -33.60 43.09
CA ASP A 264 -42.32 -33.32 41.86
C ASP A 264 -40.97 -34.05 41.79
N LEU A 265 -40.57 -34.77 42.84
CA LEU A 265 -39.37 -35.61 42.81
C LEU A 265 -39.56 -36.79 41.85
N PRO A 266 -38.55 -37.12 41.00
CA PRO A 266 -38.65 -38.18 40.00
C PRO A 266 -39.06 -39.55 40.54
N ILE A 267 -38.73 -39.85 41.80
CA ILE A 267 -39.09 -41.11 42.47
C ILE A 267 -40.61 -41.34 42.58
N TYR A 268 -41.41 -40.29 42.51
CA TYR A 268 -42.87 -40.37 42.61
C TYR A 268 -43.58 -40.27 41.25
N ASN A 269 -42.85 -40.03 40.15
CA ASN A 269 -43.42 -39.78 38.83
C ASN A 269 -44.38 -40.90 38.38
N ASP A 270 -44.03 -42.17 38.56
CA ASP A 270 -44.88 -43.30 38.15
C ASP A 270 -46.20 -43.36 38.93
N ALA A 271 -46.15 -43.11 40.24
CA ALA A 271 -47.34 -43.09 41.08
C ALA A 271 -48.19 -41.84 40.80
N CYS A 272 -47.59 -40.68 40.58
CA CYS A 272 -48.28 -39.45 40.17
C CYS A 272 -48.96 -39.62 38.80
N LYS A 273 -48.30 -40.25 37.81
CA LYS A 273 -48.90 -40.62 36.50
C LYS A 273 -50.15 -41.49 36.69
N GLN A 274 -50.05 -42.51 37.55
CA GLN A 274 -51.19 -43.40 37.85
C GLN A 274 -52.33 -42.69 38.58
N ALA A 275 -52.04 -41.69 39.42
CA ALA A 275 -53.06 -40.89 40.08
C ALA A 275 -53.79 -39.98 39.08
N LEU A 276 -53.06 -39.29 38.20
CA LEU A 276 -53.64 -38.45 37.16
C LEU A 276 -54.49 -39.26 36.17
N ALA A 277 -54.06 -40.48 35.84
CA ALA A 277 -54.81 -41.39 34.98
C ALA A 277 -56.14 -41.87 35.58
N GLN A 278 -56.34 -41.81 36.90
CA GLN A 278 -57.64 -42.14 37.52
C GLN A 278 -58.68 -41.03 37.36
N LEU A 279 -58.27 -39.83 36.95
CA LEU A 279 -59.11 -38.64 36.82
C LEU A 279 -59.48 -38.40 35.34
N GLU A 280 -60.19 -39.37 34.74
CA GLU A 280 -60.49 -39.40 33.30
C GLU A 280 -61.67 -38.50 32.87
N THR A 281 -62.41 -37.92 33.83
CA THR A 281 -63.61 -37.13 33.56
C THR A 281 -63.27 -35.82 32.82
N PRO A 282 -63.81 -35.55 31.61
CA PRO A 282 -63.47 -34.37 30.82
C PRO A 282 -63.70 -33.03 31.55
N GLU A 283 -64.75 -32.94 32.38
CA GLU A 283 -65.04 -31.75 33.18
C GLU A 283 -63.93 -31.42 34.19
N ILE A 284 -63.19 -32.43 34.66
CA ILE A 284 -62.04 -32.22 35.55
C ILE A 284 -60.92 -31.50 34.79
N LEU A 285 -60.62 -31.94 33.57
CA LEU A 285 -59.61 -31.31 32.73
C LEU A 285 -59.98 -29.85 32.42
N ASP A 286 -61.24 -29.57 32.07
CA ASP A 286 -61.71 -28.21 31.79
C ASP A 286 -61.52 -27.28 32.99
N VAL A 287 -61.79 -27.79 34.21
CA VAL A 287 -61.55 -27.02 35.45
C VAL A 287 -60.07 -26.77 35.65
N VAL A 288 -59.22 -27.79 35.50
CA VAL A 288 -57.76 -27.66 35.67
C VAL A 288 -57.17 -26.68 34.65
N LYS A 289 -57.49 -26.84 33.36
CA LYS A 289 -57.01 -25.95 32.30
C LYS A 289 -57.43 -24.51 32.53
N ARG A 290 -58.69 -24.28 32.90
CA ARG A 290 -59.20 -22.92 33.15
C ARG A 290 -58.51 -22.24 34.33
N ILE A 291 -58.26 -22.97 35.41
CA ILE A 291 -57.69 -22.41 36.64
C ILE A 291 -56.19 -22.21 36.52
N LEU A 292 -55.48 -23.14 35.89
CA LEU A 292 -54.04 -23.04 35.67
C LEU A 292 -53.66 -22.25 34.40
N GLU A 293 -54.65 -21.73 33.68
CA GLU A 293 -54.51 -20.96 32.44
C GLU A 293 -53.83 -21.72 31.30
N VAL A 294 -54.01 -23.04 31.25
CA VAL A 294 -53.47 -23.91 30.20
C VAL A 294 -54.32 -23.74 28.93
N THR A 295 -53.69 -23.24 27.86
CA THR A 295 -54.33 -23.04 26.56
C THR A 295 -53.92 -24.08 25.50
N ASN A 296 -52.96 -24.95 25.84
CA ASN A 296 -52.51 -26.03 24.96
C ASN A 296 -53.67 -27.00 24.61
N THR A 297 -53.96 -27.11 23.32
CA THR A 297 -55.07 -27.91 22.78
C THR A 297 -54.74 -29.39 22.64
N GLN A 298 -53.47 -29.78 22.63
CA GLN A 298 -53.03 -31.18 22.52
C GLN A 298 -53.26 -32.00 23.81
N ILE A 299 -53.53 -31.32 24.92
CA ILE A 299 -53.84 -31.92 26.21
C ILE A 299 -55.34 -32.23 26.24
N GLU A 300 -55.74 -33.49 26.11
CA GLU A 300 -57.16 -33.92 26.11
C GLU A 300 -57.53 -34.70 27.37
N THR A 301 -56.54 -35.10 28.16
CA THR A 301 -56.69 -35.78 29.46
C THR A 301 -55.68 -35.26 30.48
N LEU A 302 -55.89 -35.50 31.78
CA LEU A 302 -54.88 -35.15 32.78
C LEU A 302 -53.58 -35.97 32.64
N SER A 303 -53.65 -37.17 32.07
CA SER A 303 -52.45 -37.96 31.74
C SER A 303 -51.60 -37.36 30.62
N ASP A 304 -52.18 -36.49 29.78
CA ASP A 304 -51.44 -35.88 28.67
C ASP A 304 -50.38 -34.87 29.13
N PHE A 305 -50.52 -34.31 30.34
CA PHE A 305 -49.48 -33.52 31.01
C PHE A 305 -48.23 -34.33 31.37
N THR A 306 -48.17 -35.61 31.03
CA THR A 306 -47.02 -36.48 31.30
C THR A 306 -46.34 -36.94 30.01
N VAL A 307 -46.83 -36.47 28.85
CA VAL A 307 -46.32 -36.81 27.52
C VAL A 307 -45.59 -35.61 26.93
N TYR A 308 -44.29 -35.78 26.68
CA TYR A 308 -43.40 -34.71 26.19
C TYR A 308 -43.97 -33.98 24.96
N GLU A 309 -44.33 -34.74 23.93
CA GLU A 309 -44.88 -34.21 22.66
C GLU A 309 -46.21 -33.45 22.83
N LYS A 310 -46.94 -33.70 23.92
CA LYS A 310 -48.20 -32.98 24.21
C LYS A 310 -47.95 -31.73 25.04
N ILE A 311 -46.95 -31.75 25.91
CA ILE A 311 -46.52 -30.59 26.72
C ILE A 311 -45.84 -29.55 25.83
N LEU A 312 -44.98 -30.00 24.91
CA LEU A 312 -44.29 -29.18 23.90
C LEU A 312 -44.67 -29.66 22.48
N PRO A 313 -45.82 -29.21 21.93
CA PRO A 313 -46.30 -29.64 20.62
C PRO A 313 -45.31 -29.40 19.48
N ASN A 314 -44.48 -28.36 19.58
CA ASN A 314 -43.48 -28.02 18.57
C ASN A 314 -42.10 -28.59 18.90
N HIS A 315 -42.00 -29.70 19.65
CA HIS A 315 -40.72 -30.33 20.00
C HIS A 315 -39.78 -30.59 18.80
N SER A 316 -40.28 -30.66 17.56
CA SER A 316 -39.44 -30.75 16.36
C SER A 316 -38.50 -29.57 16.13
N VAL A 317 -38.75 -28.42 16.77
CA VAL A 317 -37.84 -27.26 16.74
C VAL A 317 -36.73 -27.36 17.78
N LEU A 318 -36.81 -28.33 18.69
CA LEU A 318 -35.85 -28.56 19.77
C LEU A 318 -34.74 -29.51 19.32
N HIS A 319 -33.59 -29.41 19.98
CA HIS A 319 -32.49 -30.37 19.79
C HIS A 319 -32.72 -31.72 20.49
N ASP A 320 -33.66 -31.78 21.44
CA ASP A 320 -33.87 -32.92 22.32
C ASP A 320 -35.12 -33.71 21.90
N ASP A 321 -35.02 -35.03 21.92
CA ASP A 321 -36.12 -35.94 21.54
C ASP A 321 -36.93 -36.39 22.75
N THR A 322 -36.43 -36.13 23.98
CA THR A 322 -37.04 -36.56 25.23
C THR A 322 -37.13 -35.44 26.27
N LEU A 323 -38.06 -35.57 27.22
CA LEU A 323 -38.20 -34.61 28.32
C LEU A 323 -36.94 -34.61 29.20
N GLU A 324 -36.33 -35.76 29.45
CA GLU A 324 -35.12 -35.87 30.27
C GLU A 324 -33.90 -35.19 29.63
N GLU A 325 -33.72 -35.30 28.31
CA GLU A 325 -32.67 -34.58 27.57
C GLU A 325 -32.92 -33.06 27.62
N PHE A 326 -34.17 -32.65 27.42
CA PHE A 326 -34.56 -31.24 27.50
C PHE A 326 -34.34 -30.64 28.91
N GLN A 327 -34.63 -31.39 29.98
CA GLN A 327 -34.34 -30.99 31.36
C GLN A 327 -32.84 -30.77 31.60
N GLN A 328 -31.99 -31.66 31.08
CA GLN A 328 -30.53 -31.52 31.17
C GLN A 328 -30.05 -30.29 30.41
N ARG A 329 -30.61 -30.05 29.21
CA ARG A 329 -30.27 -28.87 28.42
C ARG A 329 -30.67 -27.57 29.10
N LEU A 330 -31.85 -27.53 29.73
CA LEU A 330 -32.28 -26.39 30.54
C LEU A 330 -31.35 -26.15 31.75
N GLN A 331 -30.75 -27.20 32.31
CA GLN A 331 -29.78 -27.10 33.41
C GLN A 331 -28.43 -26.52 32.96
N GLU A 332 -28.01 -26.81 31.73
CA GLU A 332 -26.75 -26.29 31.16
C GLU A 332 -26.80 -24.78 30.86
N LEU A 333 -28.01 -24.22 30.76
CA LEU A 333 -28.20 -22.78 30.59
C LEU A 333 -28.05 -22.04 31.93
N GLU A 334 -27.42 -20.87 31.89
CA GLU A 334 -27.53 -19.89 32.98
C GLU A 334 -28.94 -19.28 32.98
N TYR A 335 -29.89 -20.02 33.57
CA TYR A 335 -31.28 -19.59 33.71
C TYR A 335 -31.39 -18.42 34.70
N GLY A 336 -32.24 -17.43 34.38
CA GLY A 336 -32.66 -16.41 35.35
C GLY A 336 -33.63 -16.99 36.39
N ASP A 337 -34.01 -16.22 37.41
CA ASP A 337 -34.95 -16.64 38.48
C ASP A 337 -36.42 -16.72 37.99
N TRP A 338 -36.70 -17.58 37.00
CA TRP A 338 -38.04 -17.81 36.47
C TRP A 338 -38.87 -18.71 37.41
N GLN A 339 -40.10 -18.30 37.75
CA GLN A 339 -40.95 -19.08 38.65
C GLN A 339 -41.83 -20.06 37.86
N THR A 340 -42.39 -19.63 36.73
CA THR A 340 -43.34 -20.44 35.94
C THR A 340 -42.90 -20.64 34.50
N ALA A 341 -43.42 -21.71 33.88
CA ALA A 341 -43.29 -21.96 32.45
C ALA A 341 -43.77 -20.76 31.61
N GLY A 342 -44.91 -20.16 31.96
CA GLY A 342 -45.48 -19.02 31.22
C GLY A 342 -44.60 -17.76 31.25
N GLU A 343 -43.92 -17.46 32.36
CA GLU A 343 -42.98 -16.34 32.45
C GLU A 343 -41.78 -16.54 31.52
N PHE A 344 -41.21 -17.74 31.52
CA PHE A 344 -40.10 -18.10 30.64
C PHE A 344 -40.52 -18.07 29.16
N GLY A 345 -41.71 -18.58 28.83
CA GLY A 345 -42.27 -18.52 27.48
C GLY A 345 -42.48 -17.08 26.99
N THR A 346 -42.93 -16.19 27.87
CA THR A 346 -43.06 -14.75 27.57
C THR A 346 -41.71 -14.12 27.28
N PHE A 347 -40.67 -14.49 28.03
CA PHE A 347 -39.31 -14.03 27.76
C PHE A 347 -38.81 -14.52 26.40
N LEU A 348 -38.85 -15.82 26.13
CA LEU A 348 -38.41 -16.41 24.85
C LEU A 348 -39.15 -15.82 23.65
N GLY A 349 -40.47 -15.58 23.77
CA GLY A 349 -41.28 -14.94 22.74
C GLY A 349 -40.90 -13.51 22.41
N ASN A 350 -40.20 -12.82 23.33
CA ASN A 350 -39.75 -11.42 23.15
C ASN A 350 -38.25 -11.30 22.84
N VAL A 351 -37.50 -12.41 22.81
CA VAL A 351 -36.09 -12.38 22.38
C VAL A 351 -36.04 -12.04 20.89
N SER A 352 -35.75 -10.79 20.57
CA SER A 352 -35.49 -10.36 19.20
C SER A 352 -34.03 -10.60 18.86
N ILE A 353 -33.75 -11.37 17.80
CA ILE A 353 -32.40 -11.47 17.23
C ILE A 353 -32.16 -10.19 16.42
N PRO A 354 -31.26 -9.29 16.85
CA PRO A 354 -31.00 -8.09 16.09
C PRO A 354 -30.33 -8.46 14.77
N ASN A 355 -30.93 -8.00 13.67
CA ASN A 355 -30.22 -7.96 12.40
C ASN A 355 -29.07 -6.96 12.56
N MET A 356 -27.83 -7.43 12.53
CA MET A 356 -26.71 -6.53 12.40
C MET A 356 -26.84 -5.81 11.05
N PRO A 357 -26.79 -4.46 11.01
CA PRO A 357 -26.84 -3.75 9.74
C PRO A 357 -25.67 -4.22 8.87
N THR A 358 -25.97 -4.67 7.65
CA THR A 358 -24.96 -4.85 6.59
C THR A 358 -24.31 -3.49 6.38
N ARG A 359 -23.07 -3.34 6.83
CA ARG A 359 -22.39 -2.05 6.79
C ARG A 359 -22.12 -1.70 5.33
N GLY A 360 -22.85 -0.71 4.83
CA GLY A 360 -22.46 -0.01 3.62
C GLY A 360 -21.13 0.72 3.83
N ASN A 361 -20.23 0.58 2.85
CA ASN A 361 -19.24 1.58 2.42
C ASN A 361 -18.13 2.07 3.36
N GLU A 362 -17.73 1.35 4.41
CA GLU A 362 -16.39 1.57 4.99
C GLU A 362 -15.49 0.40 4.62
N ALA A 363 -15.07 0.39 3.34
CA ALA A 363 -14.22 -0.63 2.74
C ALA A 363 -12.76 -0.63 3.25
N ALA A 364 -12.42 0.20 4.24
CA ALA A 364 -11.07 0.23 4.78
C ALA A 364 -11.06 0.81 6.20
N VAL A 365 -10.28 0.18 7.09
CA VAL A 365 -9.89 0.74 8.39
C VAL A 365 -9.09 2.04 8.21
N CYS A 366 -8.50 2.22 7.03
CA CYS A 366 -7.73 3.39 6.65
C CYS A 366 -8.52 4.26 5.66
N ASN A 367 -8.55 5.57 5.89
CA ASN A 367 -9.08 6.53 4.92
C ASN A 367 -8.24 6.46 3.63
N GLU A 368 -8.84 6.01 2.51
CA GLU A 368 -8.15 5.84 1.22
C GLU A 368 -7.47 7.13 0.72
N ASN A 369 -8.05 8.30 1.00
CA ASN A 369 -7.43 9.57 0.62
C ASN A 369 -6.15 9.82 1.41
N MET A 370 -6.16 9.54 2.72
CA MET A 370 -4.97 9.68 3.57
C MET A 370 -3.91 8.64 3.22
N LEU A 371 -4.33 7.40 2.93
CA LEU A 371 -3.42 6.35 2.46
C LEU A 371 -2.76 6.76 1.14
N SER A 372 -3.53 7.30 0.20
CA SER A 372 -3.02 7.78 -1.09
C SER A 372 -2.05 8.96 -0.95
N GLU A 373 -2.32 9.89 -0.02
CA GLU A 373 -1.40 11.01 0.29
C GLU A 373 -0.06 10.49 0.82
N ILE A 374 -0.09 9.55 1.79
CA ILE A 374 1.12 8.98 2.36
C ILE A 374 1.86 8.13 1.30
N GLU A 375 1.15 7.29 0.53
CA GLU A 375 1.74 6.52 -0.56
C GLU A 375 2.41 7.41 -1.60
N SER A 376 1.81 8.56 -1.96
CA SER A 376 2.43 9.50 -2.91
C SER A 376 3.79 10.02 -2.44
N SER A 377 4.00 10.03 -1.13
CA SER A 377 5.23 10.46 -0.45
C SER A 377 6.26 9.35 -0.30
N TYR A 378 5.89 8.07 -0.42
CA TYR A 378 6.81 6.95 -0.18
C TYR A 378 6.87 5.93 -1.32
N LEU A 379 5.98 6.00 -2.30
CA LEU A 379 5.90 5.08 -3.43
C LEU A 379 6.03 5.82 -4.77
N TYR A 380 6.57 5.11 -5.74
CA TYR A 380 6.73 5.54 -7.12
C TYR A 380 6.20 4.48 -8.08
N ARG A 381 5.33 4.86 -9.02
CA ARG A 381 4.69 3.96 -10.00
C ARG A 381 4.03 2.72 -9.38
N GLY A 382 3.48 2.86 -8.17
CA GLY A 382 2.83 1.75 -7.46
C GLY A 382 3.79 0.77 -6.77
N GLY A 383 5.08 1.10 -6.68
CA GLY A 383 6.09 0.33 -5.96
C GLY A 383 6.99 1.20 -5.08
N ALA A 384 7.88 0.59 -4.31
CA ALA A 384 8.94 1.32 -3.63
C ALA A 384 9.90 1.95 -4.66
N PHE A 385 10.45 3.12 -4.36
CA PHE A 385 11.50 3.71 -5.20
C PHE A 385 12.88 3.12 -4.86
N THR A 386 13.73 3.02 -5.88
CA THR A 386 15.12 2.55 -5.75
C THR A 386 16.10 3.71 -5.67
N LEU A 387 17.37 3.42 -5.35
CA LEU A 387 18.43 4.42 -5.38
C LEU A 387 18.58 5.08 -6.76
N SER A 388 18.47 4.28 -7.83
CA SER A 388 18.52 4.77 -9.22
C SER A 388 17.34 5.67 -9.58
N ASP A 389 16.16 5.48 -8.97
CA ASP A 389 15.02 6.37 -9.16
C ASP A 389 15.22 7.74 -8.52
N LEU A 390 16.01 7.81 -7.43
CA LEU A 390 16.27 9.06 -6.70
C LEU A 390 17.42 9.86 -7.30
N ILE A 391 18.52 9.19 -7.65
CA ILE A 391 19.79 9.85 -8.01
C ILE A 391 20.52 9.15 -9.17
N GLY A 392 19.82 8.40 -10.03
CA GLY A 392 20.43 7.65 -11.13
C GLY A 392 21.27 8.50 -12.10
N SER A 393 20.88 9.75 -12.35
CA SER A 393 21.63 10.69 -13.19
C SER A 393 23.01 11.04 -12.63
N VAL A 394 23.20 10.91 -11.32
CA VAL A 394 24.48 11.15 -10.63
C VAL A 394 25.55 10.14 -11.03
N GLY A 395 25.15 8.88 -11.27
CA GLY A 395 26.02 7.86 -11.88
C GLY A 395 25.71 7.61 -13.35
N GLY A 396 24.85 8.45 -13.94
CA GLY A 396 24.31 8.38 -15.30
C GLY A 396 23.80 7.02 -15.75
N ILE A 397 23.23 6.28 -14.81
CA ILE A 397 22.33 5.18 -15.13
C ILE A 397 21.20 5.74 -16.01
N GLY A 398 21.05 5.18 -17.21
CA GLY A 398 20.03 5.58 -18.16
C GLY A 398 20.21 6.96 -18.79
N VAL A 399 21.27 7.70 -18.46
CA VAL A 399 21.60 8.98 -19.13
C VAL A 399 22.77 8.82 -20.09
N SER A 400 23.82 8.08 -19.70
CA SER A 400 25.05 7.97 -20.50
C SER A 400 24.83 7.32 -21.86
N GLU A 401 24.10 6.19 -21.90
CA GLU A 401 23.77 5.50 -23.14
C GLU A 401 23.01 6.41 -24.11
N ASN A 402 22.04 7.17 -23.59
CA ASN A 402 21.27 8.12 -24.39
C ASN A 402 22.13 9.31 -24.86
N VAL A 403 23.10 9.75 -24.06
CA VAL A 403 24.05 10.81 -24.45
C VAL A 403 24.95 10.33 -25.58
N ASP A 404 25.52 9.13 -25.44
CA ASP A 404 26.39 8.55 -26.46
C ASP A 404 25.61 8.30 -27.77
N ALA A 405 24.40 7.74 -27.67
CA ALA A 405 23.52 7.54 -28.82
C ALA A 405 23.11 8.86 -29.50
N TYR A 406 22.81 9.89 -28.72
CA TYR A 406 22.53 11.23 -29.24
C TYR A 406 23.73 11.81 -30.01
N VAL A 407 24.92 11.80 -29.39
CA VAL A 407 26.15 12.36 -29.98
C VAL A 407 26.54 11.62 -31.25
N GLU A 408 26.48 10.29 -31.25
CA GLU A 408 26.75 9.47 -32.43
C GLU A 408 25.76 9.79 -33.56
N ALA A 409 24.46 9.83 -33.24
CA ALA A 409 23.42 10.08 -34.22
C ALA A 409 23.53 11.48 -34.86
N THR A 410 23.71 12.54 -34.06
CA THR A 410 23.83 13.90 -34.60
C THR A 410 25.11 14.11 -35.40
N ASN A 411 26.23 13.49 -34.98
CA ASN A 411 27.46 13.56 -35.75
C ASN A 411 27.35 12.76 -37.05
N ALA A 412 26.65 11.63 -37.08
CA ALA A 412 26.38 10.90 -38.32
C ALA A 412 25.49 11.71 -39.28
N LEU A 413 24.46 12.40 -38.78
CA LEU A 413 23.63 13.32 -39.58
C LEU A 413 24.43 14.49 -40.13
N TRP A 414 25.39 15.00 -39.35
CA TRP A 414 26.33 16.03 -39.78
C TRP A 414 27.23 15.53 -40.91
N ASP A 415 27.89 14.38 -40.75
CA ASP A 415 28.84 13.86 -41.74
C ASP A 415 28.16 13.47 -43.06
N ASN A 416 26.91 13.03 -42.99
CA ASN A 416 26.09 12.72 -44.17
C ASN A 416 25.45 13.97 -44.82
N GLY A 417 25.74 15.18 -44.31
CA GLY A 417 25.24 16.45 -44.85
C GLY A 417 23.76 16.72 -44.59
N THR A 418 23.06 15.89 -43.80
CA THR A 418 21.63 16.08 -43.48
C THR A 418 21.40 17.36 -42.67
N LEU A 419 22.40 17.81 -41.91
CA LEU A 419 22.35 19.03 -41.11
C LEU A 419 22.99 20.26 -41.80
N ASP A 420 23.37 20.19 -43.09
CA ASP A 420 24.09 21.28 -43.77
C ASP A 420 23.27 22.58 -43.86
N THR A 421 21.95 22.46 -44.11
CA THR A 421 21.03 23.61 -44.10
C THR A 421 21.00 24.25 -42.71
N LEU A 422 20.75 23.43 -41.69
CA LEU A 422 20.69 23.89 -40.30
C LEU A 422 22.01 24.53 -39.84
N ARG A 423 23.16 23.96 -40.26
CA ARG A 423 24.48 24.54 -39.99
C ARG A 423 24.62 25.93 -40.59
N THR A 424 24.20 26.11 -41.84
CA THR A 424 24.23 27.42 -42.51
C THR A 424 23.37 28.42 -41.76
N LEU A 425 22.15 28.04 -41.38
CA LEU A 425 21.24 28.90 -40.64
C LEU A 425 21.78 29.33 -39.27
N TYR A 426 22.49 28.45 -38.56
CA TYR A 426 23.17 28.85 -37.33
C TYR A 426 24.32 29.83 -37.57
N GLN A 427 25.06 29.67 -38.65
CA GLN A 427 26.09 30.64 -39.02
C GLN A 427 25.46 31.99 -39.38
N ASP A 428 24.37 32.00 -40.15
CA ASP A 428 23.62 33.21 -40.48
C ASP A 428 23.12 33.92 -39.21
N LEU A 429 22.67 33.17 -38.20
CA LEU A 429 22.26 33.73 -36.91
C LEU A 429 23.42 34.35 -36.13
N ILE A 430 24.60 33.70 -36.12
CA ILE A 430 25.82 34.26 -35.51
C ILE A 430 26.21 35.55 -36.22
N ASP A 431 26.33 35.51 -37.54
CA ASP A 431 26.71 36.65 -38.36
C ASP A 431 25.72 37.81 -38.21
N ALA A 432 24.41 37.50 -38.13
CA ALA A 432 23.37 38.50 -37.90
C ALA A 432 23.34 39.06 -36.46
N SER A 433 23.84 38.32 -35.48
CA SER A 433 23.98 38.84 -34.12
C SER A 433 25.20 39.76 -34.05
N GLU A 434 26.36 39.29 -34.50
CA GLU A 434 27.63 40.01 -34.38
C GLU A 434 27.77 41.22 -35.34
N ALA A 435 26.92 41.32 -36.37
CA ALA A 435 26.94 42.44 -37.30
C ALA A 435 26.52 43.77 -36.68
N THR A 436 27.10 44.86 -37.18
CA THR A 436 26.70 46.23 -36.83
C THR A 436 25.56 46.71 -37.74
N TYR A 437 24.45 47.12 -37.15
CA TYR A 437 23.27 47.60 -37.88
C TYR A 437 23.08 49.11 -37.75
N THR A 438 22.34 49.69 -38.69
CA THR A 438 22.04 51.12 -38.64
C THR A 438 20.89 51.44 -37.70
N THR A 439 20.02 50.46 -37.44
CA THR A 439 18.89 50.58 -36.52
C THR A 439 18.63 49.31 -35.70
N PRO A 440 18.03 49.45 -34.51
CA PRO A 440 17.62 48.31 -33.68
C PRO A 440 16.62 47.36 -34.34
N ASP A 441 15.63 47.94 -35.03
CA ASP A 441 14.57 47.19 -35.70
C ASP A 441 15.12 46.33 -36.84
N GLU A 442 16.16 46.83 -37.51
CA GLU A 442 16.88 46.11 -38.56
C GLU A 442 17.59 44.86 -37.98
N LYS A 443 18.41 45.02 -36.92
CA LYS A 443 19.05 43.88 -36.23
C LYS A 443 18.01 42.87 -35.74
N GLY A 444 16.97 43.35 -35.08
CA GLY A 444 15.89 42.51 -34.56
C GLY A 444 15.17 41.71 -35.64
N SER A 445 14.95 42.28 -36.83
CA SER A 445 14.36 41.58 -37.96
C SER A 445 15.26 40.47 -38.48
N PHE A 446 16.56 40.73 -38.67
CA PHE A 446 17.50 39.71 -39.18
C PHE A 446 17.66 38.54 -38.20
N VAL A 447 17.79 38.83 -36.90
CA VAL A 447 17.85 37.79 -35.87
C VAL A 447 16.55 36.98 -35.82
N LEU A 448 15.39 37.65 -35.87
CA LEU A 448 14.09 36.98 -35.88
C LEU A 448 13.90 36.09 -37.13
N ASP A 449 14.29 36.57 -38.31
CA ASP A 449 14.20 35.82 -39.56
C ASP A 449 15.08 34.56 -39.52
N ALA A 450 16.30 34.67 -38.99
CA ALA A 450 17.19 33.52 -38.79
C ALA A 450 16.62 32.51 -37.78
N LEU A 451 16.05 32.98 -36.66
CA LEU A 451 15.38 32.10 -35.68
C LEU A 451 14.18 31.37 -36.29
N ASN A 452 13.35 32.06 -37.07
CA ASN A 452 12.23 31.45 -37.77
C ASN A 452 12.68 30.40 -38.79
N ALA A 453 13.73 30.69 -39.55
CA ALA A 453 14.30 29.73 -40.51
C ALA A 453 14.85 28.48 -39.83
N ILE A 454 15.50 28.62 -38.65
CA ILE A 454 15.93 27.48 -37.83
C ILE A 454 14.72 26.66 -37.36
N ALA A 455 13.65 27.30 -36.91
CA ALA A 455 12.43 26.61 -36.51
C ALA A 455 11.80 25.82 -37.68
N ASP A 456 11.76 26.40 -38.87
CA ASP A 456 11.24 25.73 -40.07
C ASP A 456 12.10 24.53 -40.48
N GLU A 457 13.44 24.66 -40.46
CA GLU A 457 14.33 23.54 -40.80
C GLU A 457 14.27 22.41 -39.76
N THR A 458 14.13 22.74 -38.47
CA THR A 458 13.97 21.72 -37.42
C THR A 458 12.63 20.96 -37.55
N ALA A 459 11.54 21.64 -37.93
CA ALA A 459 10.31 20.97 -38.35
C ALA A 459 10.50 20.08 -39.58
N ALA A 460 11.25 20.54 -40.58
CA ALA A 460 11.54 19.78 -41.78
C ALA A 460 12.37 18.51 -41.47
N LEU A 461 13.33 18.60 -40.55
CA LEU A 461 14.08 17.44 -40.04
C LEU A 461 13.16 16.48 -39.29
N HIS A 462 12.33 16.97 -38.37
CA HIS A 462 11.37 16.15 -37.64
C HIS A 462 10.39 15.42 -38.58
N SER A 463 9.94 16.05 -39.67
CA SER A 463 9.05 15.41 -40.66
C SER A 463 9.65 14.15 -41.31
N LYS A 464 10.98 14.01 -41.26
CA LYS A 464 11.74 12.86 -41.78
C LYS A 464 12.00 11.79 -40.73
N GLU A 465 11.55 11.96 -39.48
CA GLU A 465 11.78 11.03 -38.38
C GLU A 465 11.31 9.61 -38.73
N ASN A 466 10.12 9.45 -39.33
CA ASN A 466 9.58 8.13 -39.69
C ASN A 466 10.34 7.40 -40.82
N ILE A 467 11.25 8.09 -41.52
CA ILE A 467 11.99 7.55 -42.67
C ILE A 467 13.52 7.58 -42.48
N ASN A 468 14.01 8.25 -41.44
CA ASN A 468 15.43 8.32 -41.09
C ASN A 468 15.62 7.96 -39.61
N ALA A 469 16.02 6.71 -39.37
CA ALA A 469 16.23 6.18 -38.03
C ALA A 469 17.25 6.99 -37.21
N THR A 470 18.24 7.63 -37.84
CA THR A 470 19.23 8.44 -37.12
C THR A 470 18.62 9.74 -36.59
N ILE A 471 17.64 10.32 -37.29
CA ILE A 471 16.86 11.45 -36.77
C ILE A 471 16.02 11.00 -35.56
N THR A 472 15.37 9.84 -35.65
CA THR A 472 14.62 9.24 -34.53
C THR A 472 15.52 9.05 -33.32
N THR A 473 16.67 8.40 -33.49
CA THR A 473 17.62 8.16 -32.40
C THR A 473 18.09 9.45 -31.75
N ALA A 474 18.44 10.48 -32.53
CA ALA A 474 18.87 11.77 -31.98
C ALA A 474 17.77 12.40 -31.11
N ILE A 475 16.54 12.44 -31.62
CA ILE A 475 15.41 13.05 -30.92
C ILE A 475 15.00 12.26 -29.67
N GLU A 476 14.80 10.94 -29.80
CA GLU A 476 14.33 10.10 -28.69
C GLU A 476 15.35 10.02 -27.56
N SER A 477 16.64 9.90 -27.89
CA SER A 477 17.71 9.88 -26.89
C SER A 477 17.78 11.23 -26.16
N TYR A 478 17.61 12.33 -26.88
CA TYR A 478 17.58 13.67 -26.28
C TYR A 478 16.41 13.88 -25.32
N ILE A 479 15.21 13.40 -25.70
CA ILE A 479 14.03 13.39 -24.82
C ILE A 479 14.26 12.48 -23.61
N ALA A 480 14.86 11.30 -23.79
CA ALA A 480 15.13 10.36 -22.70
C ALA A 480 16.06 10.96 -21.63
N ILE A 481 17.09 11.71 -22.03
CA ILE A 481 17.97 12.44 -21.10
C ILE A 481 17.17 13.43 -20.25
N ALA A 482 16.34 14.26 -20.89
CA ALA A 482 15.51 15.25 -20.20
C ALA A 482 14.45 14.58 -19.30
N ALA A 483 13.84 13.48 -19.77
CA ALA A 483 12.82 12.74 -19.04
C ALA A 483 13.39 12.08 -17.77
N LYS A 484 14.57 11.45 -17.85
CA LYS A 484 15.24 10.84 -16.69
C LYS A 484 15.58 11.89 -15.63
N THR A 485 16.16 13.02 -16.05
CA THR A 485 16.51 14.13 -15.15
C THR A 485 15.26 14.75 -14.50
N THR A 486 14.20 14.92 -15.28
CA THR A 486 12.90 15.44 -14.80
C THR A 486 12.26 14.48 -13.80
N GLN A 487 12.30 13.18 -14.07
CA GLN A 487 11.75 12.16 -13.18
C GLN A 487 12.43 12.21 -11.81
N GLU A 488 13.76 12.21 -11.77
CA GLU A 488 14.52 12.24 -10.52
C GLU A 488 14.24 13.53 -9.74
N LYS A 489 14.29 14.68 -10.44
CA LYS A 489 13.97 15.97 -9.83
C LYS A 489 12.54 16.01 -9.27
N ALA A 490 11.56 15.50 -10.01
CA ALA A 490 10.16 15.46 -9.59
C ALA A 490 9.92 14.53 -8.38
N ILE A 491 10.72 13.48 -8.21
CA ILE A 491 10.65 12.63 -7.01
C ILE A 491 11.23 13.38 -5.81
N LEU A 492 12.37 14.05 -5.97
CA LEU A 492 13.02 14.81 -4.89
C LEU A 492 12.20 16.02 -4.43
N ASP A 493 11.56 16.71 -5.37
CA ASP A 493 10.70 17.87 -5.08
C ASP A 493 9.43 17.48 -4.27
N ARG A 494 9.15 16.18 -4.05
CA ARG A 494 8.05 15.71 -3.16
C ARG A 494 8.33 15.93 -1.67
N GLY A 495 9.52 16.40 -1.29
CA GLY A 495 9.85 16.78 0.09
C GLY A 495 10.82 15.84 0.80
N PHE A 496 11.51 14.96 0.09
CA PHE A 496 12.58 14.16 0.70
C PHE A 496 13.76 15.04 1.07
N ASN A 497 14.04 15.15 2.37
CA ASN A 497 15.25 15.80 2.82
C ASN A 497 16.44 14.83 2.71
N LEU A 498 17.23 14.97 1.65
CA LEU A 498 18.51 14.27 1.50
C LEU A 498 19.64 14.92 2.32
N TYR A 499 19.31 15.84 3.23
CA TYR A 499 20.24 16.58 4.08
C TYR A 499 21.38 17.25 3.30
N LEU A 500 21.06 17.73 2.09
CA LEU A 500 22.06 18.28 1.16
C LEU A 500 22.81 19.49 1.75
N ALA A 501 22.14 20.28 2.58
CA ALA A 501 22.70 21.46 3.26
C ALA A 501 23.64 21.09 4.42
N ASP A 502 23.45 19.93 5.03
CA ASP A 502 24.22 19.49 6.21
C ASP A 502 25.45 18.65 5.84
N ARG A 503 25.68 18.41 4.55
CA ARG A 503 26.83 17.64 4.07
C ARG A 503 28.14 18.31 4.42
N THR A 504 29.02 17.56 5.06
CA THR A 504 30.35 18.01 5.47
C THR A 504 31.44 17.53 4.52
N ASN A 505 32.59 18.18 4.57
CA ASN A 505 33.82 17.69 3.93
C ASN A 505 34.62 16.77 4.88
N ASP A 506 33.96 16.11 5.83
CA ASP A 506 34.64 15.25 6.79
C ASP A 506 35.16 13.98 6.09
N LYS A 507 36.45 13.72 6.26
CA LYS A 507 37.12 12.55 5.70
C LYS A 507 36.62 11.24 6.33
N GLN A 508 36.00 11.28 7.51
CA GLN A 508 35.40 10.11 8.13
C GLN A 508 34.27 9.50 7.28
N ASN A 509 33.52 10.32 6.54
CA ASN A 509 32.48 9.84 5.62
C ASN A 509 33.05 8.89 4.56
N VAL A 510 34.32 9.11 4.18
CA VAL A 510 34.98 8.29 3.18
C VAL A 510 35.47 6.95 3.73
N ALA A 511 35.90 6.91 4.99
CA ALA A 511 36.23 5.66 5.67
C ALA A 511 34.97 4.79 5.88
N LEU A 512 33.84 5.41 6.24
CA LEU A 512 32.54 4.74 6.36
C LEU A 512 32.08 4.17 5.01
N TRP A 513 32.12 4.99 3.96
CA TRP A 513 31.75 4.56 2.61
C TRP A 513 32.62 3.43 2.08
N ALA A 514 33.95 3.53 2.26
CA ALA A 514 34.86 2.47 1.87
C ALA A 514 34.47 1.18 2.58
N THR A 515 34.32 1.19 3.90
CA THR A 515 33.93 0.01 4.68
C THR A 515 32.60 -0.61 4.21
N ASN A 516 31.68 0.22 3.73
CA ASN A 516 30.38 -0.20 3.23
C ASN A 516 30.36 -0.53 1.73
N LEU A 517 31.46 -0.34 0.98
CA LEU A 517 31.53 -0.50 -0.47
C LEU A 517 30.97 -1.84 -0.94
N VAL A 518 31.36 -2.94 -0.28
CA VAL A 518 30.88 -4.30 -0.57
C VAL A 518 29.35 -4.39 -0.48
N SER A 519 28.73 -3.75 0.51
CA SER A 519 27.27 -3.75 0.67
C SER A 519 26.51 -2.93 -0.37
N TYR A 520 27.18 -2.01 -1.08
CA TYR A 520 26.57 -1.35 -2.26
C TYR A 520 26.72 -2.21 -3.51
N LEU A 521 27.74 -3.07 -3.57
CA LEU A 521 27.97 -3.95 -4.73
C LEU A 521 27.02 -5.16 -4.75
N ASP A 522 26.44 -5.54 -3.60
CA ASP A 522 25.40 -6.58 -3.50
C ASP A 522 24.10 -6.22 -4.24
N VAL A 523 23.83 -4.93 -4.47
CA VAL A 523 22.63 -4.44 -5.15
C VAL A 523 23.01 -3.96 -6.56
N PRO A 524 22.54 -4.62 -7.64
CA PRO A 524 22.97 -4.31 -9.01
C PRO A 524 22.81 -2.84 -9.41
N SER A 525 21.70 -2.20 -9.02
CA SER A 525 21.44 -0.78 -9.34
C SER A 525 22.38 0.18 -8.62
N ASP A 526 22.83 -0.18 -7.42
CA ASP A 526 23.76 0.64 -6.63
C ASP A 526 25.18 0.48 -7.19
N MET A 527 25.53 -0.72 -7.66
CA MET A 527 26.76 -0.98 -8.39
C MET A 527 26.82 -0.18 -9.70
N ASP A 528 25.78 -0.24 -10.54
CA ASP A 528 25.73 0.50 -11.80
C ASP A 528 25.92 2.01 -11.59
N LEU A 529 25.40 2.53 -10.47
CA LEU A 529 25.56 3.94 -10.08
C LEU A 529 27.03 4.24 -9.82
N ILE A 530 27.67 3.45 -8.96
CA ILE A 530 29.07 3.68 -8.54
C ILE A 530 30.03 3.43 -9.72
N GLU A 531 29.77 2.42 -10.55
CA GLU A 531 30.56 2.11 -11.74
C GLU A 531 30.45 3.21 -12.80
N GLY A 532 29.24 3.73 -13.05
CA GLY A 532 29.05 4.86 -13.95
C GLY A 532 29.80 6.11 -13.47
N MET A 533 29.74 6.42 -12.19
CA MET A 533 30.50 7.53 -11.61
C MET A 533 32.02 7.33 -11.74
N ALA A 534 32.51 6.12 -11.50
CA ALA A 534 33.93 5.78 -11.63
C ALA A 534 34.41 5.89 -13.08
N THR A 535 33.61 5.39 -14.04
CA THR A 535 33.90 5.46 -15.48
C THR A 535 34.00 6.90 -15.96
N ALA A 536 33.07 7.77 -15.57
CA ALA A 536 33.14 9.18 -15.95
C ALA A 536 34.32 9.92 -15.32
N ALA A 537 34.74 9.53 -14.10
CA ALA A 537 35.98 10.05 -13.51
C ALA A 537 37.19 9.68 -14.38
N VAL A 538 37.27 8.43 -14.87
CA VAL A 538 38.32 8.00 -15.83
C VAL A 538 38.25 8.81 -17.13
N ASP A 539 37.07 8.98 -17.72
CA ASP A 539 36.87 9.76 -18.95
C ASP A 539 37.34 11.23 -18.79
N SER A 540 37.25 11.78 -17.57
CA SER A 540 37.74 13.12 -17.25
C SER A 540 39.25 13.21 -16.99
N GLY A 541 39.98 12.09 -17.11
CA GLY A 541 41.41 12.00 -16.81
C GLY A 541 41.73 11.92 -15.32
N ASP A 542 40.74 11.60 -14.48
CA ASP A 542 40.93 11.44 -13.03
C ASP A 542 41.39 10.02 -12.72
N ALA A 543 42.66 9.88 -12.33
CA ALA A 543 43.25 8.61 -11.89
C ALA A 543 42.48 7.96 -10.73
N LEU A 544 41.68 8.71 -9.98
CA LEU A 544 40.81 8.19 -8.92
C LEU A 544 39.73 7.25 -9.44
N GLY A 545 39.22 7.47 -10.66
CA GLY A 545 38.25 6.59 -11.30
C GLY A 545 38.83 5.20 -11.53
N GLU A 546 40.09 5.11 -11.95
CA GLU A 546 40.78 3.83 -12.20
C GLU A 546 40.95 3.02 -10.91
N TYR A 547 41.31 3.68 -9.80
CA TYR A 547 41.41 3.03 -8.49
C TYR A 547 40.05 2.51 -8.01
N LEU A 548 38.97 3.26 -8.25
CA LEU A 548 37.63 2.84 -7.86
C LEU A 548 37.14 1.66 -8.71
N LEU A 549 37.34 1.68 -10.02
CA LEU A 549 37.04 0.54 -10.89
C LEU A 549 37.84 -0.71 -10.48
N SER A 550 39.11 -0.56 -10.11
CA SER A 550 39.92 -1.65 -9.58
C SER A 550 39.37 -2.18 -8.25
N ALA A 551 38.90 -1.31 -7.35
CA ALA A 551 38.31 -1.72 -6.08
C ALA A 551 36.97 -2.45 -6.27
N ILE A 552 36.12 -1.99 -7.21
CA ILE A 552 34.88 -2.67 -7.61
C ILE A 552 35.21 -4.05 -8.17
N SER A 553 36.22 -4.16 -9.05
CA SER A 553 36.67 -5.44 -9.60
C SER A 553 37.19 -6.39 -8.52
N GLU A 554 37.98 -5.90 -7.56
CA GLU A 554 38.47 -6.68 -6.43
C GLU A 554 37.31 -7.20 -5.55
N ALA A 555 36.33 -6.34 -5.25
CA ALA A 555 35.16 -6.73 -4.48
C ALA A 555 34.29 -7.77 -5.21
N ARG A 556 34.06 -7.62 -6.53
CA ARG A 556 33.37 -8.64 -7.34
C ARG A 556 34.10 -9.98 -7.29
N ASN A 557 35.43 -9.96 -7.32
CA ASN A 557 36.23 -11.18 -7.20
C ASN A 557 36.10 -11.82 -5.81
N ILE A 558 36.01 -11.03 -4.75
CA ILE A 558 35.78 -11.53 -3.38
C ILE A 558 34.43 -12.23 -3.26
N ASP A 559 33.36 -11.68 -3.85
CA ASP A 559 32.04 -12.34 -3.86
C ASP A 559 32.02 -13.62 -4.67
N TYR A 560 32.70 -13.64 -5.82
CA TYR A 560 32.88 -14.88 -6.58
C TYR A 560 33.65 -15.95 -5.77
N ILE A 561 34.68 -15.55 -5.02
CA ILE A 561 35.47 -16.46 -4.17
C ILE A 561 34.66 -16.96 -2.96
N SER A 562 33.85 -16.09 -2.34
CA SER A 562 33.02 -16.42 -1.18
C SER A 562 31.87 -17.35 -1.57
N ALA A 563 31.19 -17.09 -2.70
CA ALA A 563 30.13 -17.94 -3.25
C ALA A 563 30.67 -19.31 -3.71
N ALA A 564 31.87 -19.35 -4.29
CA ALA A 564 32.49 -20.58 -4.79
C ALA A 564 33.12 -21.47 -3.69
N HIS A 565 33.06 -21.09 -2.40
CA HIS A 565 33.72 -21.81 -1.29
C HIS A 565 35.20 -22.11 -1.55
N VAL A 566 35.90 -21.25 -2.31
CA VAL A 566 37.31 -21.48 -2.63
C VAL A 566 38.12 -21.15 -1.38
N ARG A 567 38.42 -22.19 -0.59
CA ARG A 567 39.42 -22.11 0.48
C ARG A 567 40.77 -21.88 -0.18
N TYR A 568 41.33 -20.68 -0.04
CA TYR A 568 42.75 -20.46 -0.30
C TYR A 568 43.55 -21.38 0.63
N ALA A 569 44.02 -22.49 0.10
CA ALA A 569 45.03 -23.32 0.74
C ALA A 569 46.39 -22.61 0.64
N GLY A 570 46.51 -21.45 1.28
CA GLY A 570 47.77 -20.76 1.50
C GLY A 570 48.58 -21.45 2.59
N GLY A 571 48.88 -22.73 2.40
CA GLY A 571 49.88 -23.43 3.18
C GLY A 571 51.25 -22.99 2.69
N VAL A 572 51.90 -22.09 3.43
CA VAL A 572 53.35 -21.94 3.38
C VAL A 572 53.94 -23.30 3.73
N GLN A 573 54.37 -24.07 2.74
CA GLN A 573 55.32 -25.15 2.98
C GLN A 573 56.65 -24.49 3.35
N SER A 574 56.89 -24.32 4.65
CA SER A 574 58.24 -24.08 5.15
C SER A 574 59.04 -25.36 4.93
N THR A 575 59.79 -25.42 3.84
CA THR A 575 60.94 -26.30 3.74
C THR A 575 62.17 -25.52 4.14
N LEU A 576 62.47 -25.57 5.44
CA LEU A 576 63.81 -25.76 6.01
C LEU A 576 63.67 -26.22 7.46
#